data_AF-A0A9W9CPK9-F1
#
_entry.id   AF-A0A9W9CPK9-F1
#
_cell.length_a   1.000
_cell.length_b   1.000
_cell.length_c   1.000
_cell.angle_alpha   90.00
_cell.angle_beta   90.00
_cell.angle_gamma   90.00
#
_symmetry.space_group_name_H-M   'P 1'
#
loop_
_entity.id
_entity.type
_entity.pdbx_description
1 polymer ?
#
loop_
_entity_poly.entity_id
_entity_poly.type
_entity_poly.pdbx_seq_one_letter_code
_entity_poly.pdbx_strand_id
1 'polypeptide(L)'
;MAGAAIQVMEALGRPIAFNEASQPPIGNTWLFGFLVGAPFIFGAPIGLLITDRLTEIWLFGRRGAICVAGLFSLASVVGSASVHEWHHLLVFRILLGAGMAGKASIVPVLLSETSPKNVRGILLVCWQLFVAFGLAAGSVANMSVFHLNEEESWRYMFIAAFIPALLLFSLVLFSPESPRWLLKKSGQKYKNANDLQSQARVRGALKSLTELHNEPTDILAAGELVLLYKRLIEEQQYFDISHSFSAATERTVDQTEHRPHAPRDEGRENHERNTEGIGRVRSQSALDEVSHPATFAGTPERDALAIPIRHVSWRLRWRLMFKKGRMRRSNYAASAVMLSQQICGINLLAFLAESFFRNSVLATGNPTLSEKTELLGFSLAFGLWNFLSTIPSLFFIDQSEGRRTLLNWSFPGMAVSLLISALILLAPLEDPSKGKATDVVAAMHFLFIAAFTTAYSIGEGTGGVCYLSGSIPARQ
;
A
#
# COMPACT_ATOMS: atom_id res chain seq x y z
N MET A 1 -2.62 -20.47 -3.59
CA MET A 1 -1.67 -20.05 -4.65
C MET A 1 -0.35 -20.83 -4.60
N ALA A 2 0.07 -21.40 -3.45
CA ALA A 2 1.26 -22.25 -3.34
C ALA A 2 1.13 -23.59 -4.08
N GLY A 3 0.02 -24.32 -3.85
CA GLY A 3 -0.23 -25.62 -4.47
C GLY A 3 -0.31 -25.55 -5.98
N ALA A 4 -1.05 -24.56 -6.49
CA ALA A 4 -1.01 -24.19 -7.91
C ALA A 4 0.41 -23.95 -8.41
N ALA A 5 1.26 -23.24 -7.68
CA ALA A 5 2.59 -22.90 -8.16
C ALA A 5 3.53 -24.10 -8.23
N ILE A 6 3.37 -25.09 -7.33
CA ILE A 6 4.09 -26.37 -7.40
C ILE A 6 3.56 -27.20 -8.58
N GLN A 7 2.24 -27.36 -8.68
CA GLN A 7 1.58 -28.06 -9.79
C GLN A 7 1.90 -27.45 -11.16
N VAL A 8 1.98 -26.12 -11.24
CA VAL A 8 2.42 -25.39 -12.44
C VAL A 8 3.84 -25.80 -12.83
N MET A 9 4.75 -25.86 -11.86
CA MET A 9 6.14 -26.20 -12.14
C MET A 9 6.29 -27.66 -12.56
N GLU A 10 5.52 -28.57 -11.96
CA GLU A 10 5.40 -29.96 -12.40
C GLU A 10 4.84 -30.06 -13.84
N ALA A 11 3.73 -29.37 -14.13
CA ALA A 11 3.11 -29.35 -15.46
C ALA A 11 4.00 -28.73 -16.55
N LEU A 12 4.92 -27.83 -16.17
CA LEU A 12 5.90 -27.22 -17.08
C LEU A 12 7.20 -28.03 -17.21
N GLY A 13 7.22 -29.29 -16.73
CA GLY A 13 8.38 -30.18 -16.82
C GLY A 13 9.53 -29.80 -15.90
N ARG A 14 9.28 -29.01 -14.86
CA ARG A 14 10.27 -28.55 -13.88
C ARG A 14 9.86 -28.91 -12.45
N PRO A 15 9.74 -30.21 -12.12
CA PRO A 15 9.28 -30.63 -10.81
C PRO A 15 10.19 -30.10 -9.70
N ILE A 16 9.55 -29.72 -8.59
CA ILE A 16 10.19 -29.26 -7.35
C ILE A 16 10.00 -30.32 -6.25
N ALA A 17 9.17 -31.35 -6.51
CA ALA A 17 8.95 -32.48 -5.62
C ALA A 17 10.14 -33.43 -5.58
N PHE A 18 10.28 -34.10 -4.44
CA PHE A 18 11.27 -35.15 -4.20
C PHE A 18 10.73 -36.47 -4.73
N ASN A 19 11.04 -36.83 -5.97
CA ASN A 19 10.89 -38.23 -6.37
C ASN A 19 11.93 -39.07 -5.61
N GLU A 20 11.53 -40.27 -5.18
CA GLU A 20 12.21 -41.16 -4.21
C GLU A 20 13.69 -41.53 -4.51
N ALA A 21 14.29 -41.03 -5.59
CA ALA A 21 15.68 -41.28 -5.96
C ALA A 21 16.52 -40.03 -6.27
N SER A 22 15.96 -38.82 -6.32
CA SER A 22 16.73 -37.62 -6.71
C SER A 22 16.20 -36.35 -6.05
N GLN A 23 17.09 -35.61 -5.41
CA GLN A 23 16.77 -34.23 -4.99
C GLN A 23 16.35 -33.42 -6.22
N PRO A 24 15.32 -32.55 -6.10
CA PRO A 24 14.98 -31.65 -7.19
C PRO A 24 16.23 -30.85 -7.58
N PRO A 25 16.49 -30.62 -8.88
CA PRO A 25 17.62 -29.79 -9.29
C PRO A 25 17.50 -28.46 -8.56
N ILE A 26 18.55 -28.05 -7.85
CA ILE A 26 18.59 -26.79 -7.08
C ILE A 26 18.05 -25.62 -7.93
N GLY A 27 18.34 -25.62 -9.24
CA GLY A 27 17.82 -24.65 -10.21
C GLY A 27 16.29 -24.54 -10.30
N ASN A 28 15.53 -25.62 -10.13
CA ASN A 28 14.06 -25.58 -10.18
C ASN A 28 13.48 -24.89 -8.94
N THR A 29 14.06 -25.12 -7.77
CA THR A 29 13.65 -24.45 -6.52
C THR A 29 13.93 -22.94 -6.57
N TRP A 30 15.09 -22.54 -7.09
CA TRP A 30 15.39 -21.12 -7.32
C TRP A 30 14.44 -20.49 -8.35
N LEU A 31 14.14 -21.21 -9.43
CA LEU A 31 13.19 -20.74 -10.44
C LEU A 31 11.78 -20.56 -9.89
N PHE A 32 11.31 -21.48 -9.04
CA PHE A 32 10.03 -21.36 -8.35
C PHE A 32 10.00 -20.11 -7.47
N GLY A 33 11.01 -19.92 -6.61
CA GLY A 33 11.11 -18.74 -5.77
C GLY A 33 11.15 -17.44 -6.59
N PHE A 34 11.88 -17.47 -7.71
CA PHE A 34 11.91 -16.36 -8.67
C PHE A 34 10.53 -16.08 -9.30
N LEU A 35 9.81 -17.10 -9.76
CA LEU A 35 8.47 -16.95 -10.35
C LEU A 35 7.42 -16.43 -9.34
N VAL A 36 7.54 -16.82 -8.07
CA VAL A 36 6.68 -16.34 -6.99
C VAL A 36 7.03 -14.89 -6.61
N GLY A 37 8.32 -14.54 -6.58
CA GLY A 37 8.80 -13.20 -6.25
C GLY A 37 8.72 -12.18 -7.39
N ALA A 38 8.71 -12.62 -8.64
CA ALA A 38 8.75 -11.75 -9.82
C ALA A 38 7.65 -10.66 -9.90
N PRO A 39 6.37 -10.94 -9.54
CA PRO A 39 5.34 -9.91 -9.47
C PRO A 39 5.71 -8.73 -8.56
N PHE A 40 6.42 -8.98 -7.47
CA PHE A 40 6.79 -7.96 -6.49
C PHE A 40 8.08 -7.24 -6.84
N ILE A 41 9.09 -7.97 -7.33
CA ILE A 41 10.41 -7.40 -7.64
C ILE A 41 10.40 -6.60 -8.94
N PHE A 42 9.73 -7.12 -9.97
CA PHE A 42 9.72 -6.50 -11.31
C PHE A 42 8.37 -5.88 -11.66
N GLY A 43 7.28 -6.64 -11.42
CA GLY A 43 5.93 -6.18 -11.76
C GLY A 43 5.53 -4.93 -11.00
N ALA A 44 5.68 -4.92 -9.68
CA ALA A 44 5.21 -3.84 -8.83
C ALA A 44 5.89 -2.48 -9.14
N PRO A 45 7.23 -2.37 -9.24
CA PRO A 45 7.87 -1.10 -9.62
C PRO A 45 7.41 -0.57 -10.98
N ILE A 46 7.30 -1.46 -11.98
CA ILE A 46 6.81 -1.09 -13.31
C ILE A 46 5.37 -0.58 -13.23
N GLY A 47 4.51 -1.29 -12.48
CA GLY A 47 3.14 -0.88 -12.22
C GLY A 47 3.05 0.51 -11.60
N LEU A 48 3.78 0.77 -10.52
CA LEU A 48 3.78 2.06 -9.84
C LEU A 48 4.20 3.22 -10.76
N LEU A 49 5.22 3.02 -11.59
CA LEU A 49 5.68 4.01 -12.55
C LEU A 49 4.62 4.30 -13.62
N ILE A 50 4.02 3.25 -14.21
CA ILE A 50 2.96 3.40 -15.20
C ILE A 50 1.76 4.12 -14.58
N THR A 51 1.36 3.70 -13.39
CA THR A 51 0.21 4.20 -12.67
C THR A 51 0.30 5.70 -12.34
N ASP A 52 1.45 6.17 -11.84
CA ASP A 52 1.69 7.60 -11.60
C ASP A 52 1.58 8.41 -12.91
N ARG A 53 2.19 7.91 -13.99
CA ARG A 53 2.12 8.57 -15.31
C ARG A 53 0.71 8.59 -15.90
N LEU A 54 -0.04 7.50 -15.78
CA LEU A 54 -1.43 7.42 -16.23
C LEU A 54 -2.31 8.44 -15.53
N THR A 55 -2.09 8.63 -14.23
CA THR A 55 -2.86 9.56 -13.41
C THR A 55 -2.54 11.02 -13.74
N GLU A 56 -1.26 11.37 -13.97
CA GLU A 56 -0.83 12.77 -14.06
C GLU A 56 -0.68 13.31 -15.48
N ILE A 57 -0.16 12.50 -16.40
CA ILE A 57 0.15 12.89 -17.78
C ILE A 57 -1.02 12.59 -18.69
N TRP A 58 -1.54 11.36 -18.63
CA TRP A 58 -2.56 10.88 -19.56
C TRP A 58 -4.00 11.27 -19.16
N LEU A 59 -4.18 11.96 -18.03
CA LEU A 59 -5.46 12.51 -17.57
C LEU A 59 -6.58 11.47 -17.39
N PHE A 60 -6.24 10.19 -17.21
CA PHE A 60 -7.22 9.13 -16.99
C PHE A 60 -7.89 9.20 -15.60
N GLY A 61 -7.46 10.12 -14.73
CA GLY A 61 -7.97 10.24 -13.37
C GLY A 61 -7.51 9.11 -12.46
N ARG A 62 -8.00 9.09 -11.23
CA ARG A 62 -7.75 7.98 -10.29
C ARG A 62 -8.50 6.74 -10.76
N ARG A 63 -9.75 6.90 -11.18
CA ARG A 63 -10.62 5.79 -11.61
C ARG A 63 -10.06 5.12 -12.86
N GLY A 64 -9.70 5.89 -13.89
CA GLY A 64 -9.19 5.31 -15.13
C GLY A 64 -7.85 4.57 -14.93
N ALA A 65 -6.98 5.07 -14.04
CA ALA A 65 -5.76 4.36 -13.70
C ALA A 65 -6.02 3.04 -12.95
N ILE A 66 -7.04 2.98 -12.08
CA ILE A 66 -7.51 1.72 -11.48
C ILE A 66 -8.05 0.77 -12.57
N CYS A 67 -8.80 1.27 -13.56
CA CYS A 67 -9.31 0.45 -14.66
C CYS A 67 -8.17 -0.17 -15.49
N VAL A 68 -7.15 0.60 -15.86
CA VAL A 68 -6.00 0.07 -16.61
C VAL A 68 -5.25 -0.98 -15.80
N ALA A 69 -5.04 -0.73 -14.49
CA ALA A 69 -4.44 -1.71 -13.60
C ALA A 69 -5.32 -2.96 -13.41
N GLY A 70 -6.65 -2.81 -13.44
CA GLY A 70 -7.62 -3.90 -13.48
C GLY A 70 -7.51 -4.74 -14.75
N LEU A 71 -7.39 -4.10 -15.91
CA LEU A 71 -7.21 -4.76 -17.21
C LEU A 71 -5.92 -5.58 -17.26
N PHE A 72 -4.81 -5.05 -16.72
CA PHE A 72 -3.56 -5.81 -16.61
C PHE A 72 -3.72 -7.06 -15.73
N SER A 73 -4.45 -6.97 -14.62
CA SER A 73 -4.73 -8.14 -13.79
C SER A 73 -5.65 -9.14 -14.49
N LEU A 74 -6.70 -8.70 -15.19
CA LEU A 74 -7.59 -9.59 -15.96
C LEU A 74 -6.84 -10.31 -17.08
N ALA A 75 -6.07 -9.57 -17.87
CA ALA A 75 -5.26 -10.14 -18.95
C ALA A 75 -4.21 -11.12 -18.42
N SER A 76 -3.62 -10.83 -17.25
CA SER A 76 -2.68 -11.73 -16.59
C SER A 76 -3.33 -13.03 -16.12
N VAL A 77 -4.53 -12.97 -15.54
CA VAL A 77 -5.24 -14.17 -15.06
C VAL A 77 -5.58 -15.10 -16.23
N VAL A 78 -6.16 -14.55 -17.29
CA VAL A 78 -6.49 -15.32 -18.50
C VAL A 78 -5.22 -15.86 -19.17
N GLY A 79 -4.21 -15.00 -19.33
CA GLY A 79 -2.94 -15.38 -19.94
C GLY A 79 -2.20 -16.47 -19.15
N SER A 80 -2.17 -16.37 -17.82
CA SER A 80 -1.54 -17.37 -16.95
C SER A 80 -2.21 -18.74 -17.04
N ALA A 81 -3.52 -18.80 -17.31
CA ALA A 81 -4.22 -20.06 -17.50
C ALA A 81 -3.89 -20.73 -18.85
N SER A 82 -3.42 -19.98 -19.85
CA SER A 82 -3.17 -20.47 -21.22
C SER A 82 -1.69 -20.78 -21.51
N VAL A 83 -0.80 -20.70 -20.52
CA VAL A 83 0.64 -20.90 -20.75
C VAL A 83 1.02 -22.37 -20.86
N HIS A 84 2.03 -22.65 -21.69
CA HIS A 84 2.68 -23.97 -21.80
C HIS A 84 4.18 -23.92 -21.47
N GLU A 85 4.72 -22.71 -21.27
CA GLU A 85 6.14 -22.45 -21.01
C GLU A 85 6.28 -21.51 -19.82
N TRP A 86 7.31 -21.75 -18.99
CA TRP A 86 7.55 -20.95 -17.78
C TRP A 86 7.89 -19.48 -18.09
N HIS A 87 8.50 -19.21 -19.25
CA HIS A 87 8.81 -17.85 -19.69
C HIS A 87 7.54 -17.03 -19.94
N HIS A 88 6.53 -17.64 -20.57
CA HIS A 88 5.23 -17.00 -20.78
C HIS A 88 4.53 -16.75 -19.44
N LEU A 89 4.61 -17.71 -18.52
CA LEU A 89 4.09 -17.53 -17.17
C LEU A 89 4.78 -16.36 -16.46
N LEU A 90 6.10 -16.23 -16.57
CA LEU A 90 6.85 -15.13 -15.99
C LEU A 90 6.35 -13.77 -16.50
N VAL A 91 6.11 -13.64 -17.81
CA VAL A 91 5.59 -12.40 -18.40
C VAL A 91 4.22 -12.05 -17.80
N PHE A 92 3.31 -13.01 -17.71
CA PHE A 92 1.99 -12.77 -17.09
C PHE A 92 2.09 -12.51 -15.59
N ARG A 93 3.06 -13.08 -14.87
CA ARG A 93 3.35 -12.78 -13.45
C ARG A 93 3.82 -11.35 -13.25
N ILE A 94 4.70 -10.85 -14.13
CA ILE A 94 5.14 -9.45 -14.11
C ILE A 94 3.95 -8.53 -14.39
N LEU A 95 3.11 -8.88 -15.38
CA LEU A 95 1.89 -8.13 -15.70
C LEU A 95 0.90 -8.11 -14.51
N LEU A 96 0.75 -9.24 -13.80
CA LEU A 96 -0.06 -9.34 -12.59
C LEU A 96 0.43 -8.35 -11.53
N GLY A 97 1.74 -8.35 -11.27
CA GLY A 97 2.40 -7.48 -10.32
C GLY A 97 2.18 -6.00 -10.64
N ALA A 98 2.28 -5.63 -11.92
CA ALA A 98 2.01 -4.27 -12.37
C ALA A 98 0.56 -3.85 -12.09
N GLY A 99 -0.42 -4.70 -12.42
CA GLY A 99 -1.83 -4.44 -12.14
C GLY A 99 -2.18 -4.43 -10.65
N MET A 100 -1.53 -5.27 -9.85
CA MET A 100 -1.75 -5.35 -8.40
C MET A 100 -1.20 -4.11 -7.69
N ALA A 101 0.05 -3.72 -7.98
CA ALA A 101 0.68 -2.55 -7.38
C ALA A 101 0.03 -1.23 -7.81
N GLY A 102 -0.41 -1.14 -9.08
CA GLY A 102 -1.17 0.01 -9.56
C GLY A 102 -2.46 0.24 -8.76
N LYS A 103 -3.21 -0.83 -8.50
CA LYS A 103 -4.41 -0.75 -7.64
C LYS A 103 -4.06 -0.45 -6.19
N ALA A 104 -3.07 -1.14 -5.61
CA ALA A 104 -2.67 -0.96 -4.21
C ALA A 104 -2.18 0.46 -3.90
N SER A 105 -1.63 1.17 -4.89
CA SER A 105 -1.18 2.56 -4.71
C SER A 105 -2.28 3.61 -4.90
N ILE A 106 -3.23 3.41 -5.82
CA ILE A 106 -4.28 4.43 -6.08
C ILE A 106 -5.51 4.22 -5.21
N VAL A 107 -5.96 2.98 -4.98
CA VAL A 107 -7.23 2.72 -4.30
C VAL A 107 -7.30 3.39 -2.93
N PRO A 108 -6.26 3.31 -2.06
CA PRO A 108 -6.27 4.04 -0.78
C PRO A 108 -6.32 5.56 -0.96
N VAL A 109 -5.68 6.10 -2.01
CA VAL A 109 -5.71 7.53 -2.33
C VAL A 109 -7.11 7.96 -2.74
N LEU A 110 -7.74 7.25 -3.69
CA LEU A 110 -9.11 7.53 -4.11
C LEU A 110 -10.06 7.46 -2.92
N LEU A 111 -9.95 6.41 -2.10
CA LEU A 111 -10.76 6.23 -0.90
C LEU A 111 -10.56 7.39 0.10
N SER A 112 -9.32 7.85 0.30
CA SER A 112 -9.05 9.00 1.17
C SER A 112 -9.57 10.34 0.62
N GLU A 113 -9.69 10.45 -0.71
CA GLU A 113 -10.16 11.66 -1.41
C GLU A 113 -11.69 11.69 -1.53
N THR A 114 -12.38 10.55 -1.46
CA THR A 114 -13.86 10.44 -1.54
C THR A 114 -14.53 10.18 -0.20
N SER A 115 -13.80 9.68 0.81
CA SER A 115 -14.39 9.35 2.11
C SER A 115 -14.57 10.57 3.05
N PRO A 116 -15.68 10.58 3.83
CA PRO A 116 -15.84 11.54 4.91
C PRO A 116 -14.74 11.38 5.96
N LYS A 117 -14.37 12.47 6.63
CA LYS A 117 -13.28 12.47 7.64
C LYS A 117 -13.50 11.45 8.76
N ASN A 118 -14.75 11.29 9.20
CA ASN A 118 -15.09 10.50 10.39
C ASN A 118 -15.03 8.98 10.18
N VAL A 119 -15.16 8.49 8.95
CA VAL A 119 -15.21 7.04 8.63
C VAL A 119 -14.02 6.57 7.78
N ARG A 120 -13.11 7.50 7.44
CA ARG A 120 -11.96 7.23 6.57
C ARG A 120 -11.03 6.15 7.13
N GLY A 121 -10.83 6.13 8.45
CA GLY A 121 -10.00 5.14 9.12
C GLY A 121 -10.53 3.72 8.89
N ILE A 122 -11.77 3.47 9.29
CA ILE A 122 -12.48 2.21 9.02
C ILE A 122 -12.43 1.81 7.53
N LEU A 123 -12.71 2.73 6.61
CA LEU A 123 -12.68 2.44 5.18
C LEU A 123 -11.29 1.99 4.69
N LEU A 124 -10.21 2.60 5.19
CA LEU A 124 -8.84 2.17 4.89
C LEU A 124 -8.52 0.79 5.46
N VAL A 125 -9.07 0.43 6.62
CA VAL A 125 -8.94 -0.92 7.20
C VAL A 125 -9.72 -1.97 6.40
N CYS A 126 -10.88 -1.61 5.85
CA CYS A 126 -11.66 -2.50 4.97
C CYS A 126 -10.83 -2.99 3.78
N TRP A 127 -9.88 -2.19 3.27
CA TRP A 127 -8.96 -2.66 2.21
C TRP A 127 -8.19 -3.92 2.64
N GLN A 128 -7.63 -3.92 3.85
CA GLN A 128 -6.90 -5.08 4.38
C GLN A 128 -7.84 -6.25 4.66
N LEU A 129 -9.05 -6.00 5.15
CA LEU A 129 -10.07 -7.03 5.35
C LEU A 129 -10.40 -7.76 4.04
N PHE A 130 -10.56 -7.03 2.94
CA PHE A 130 -10.82 -7.63 1.62
C PHE A 130 -9.61 -8.37 1.05
N VAL A 131 -8.38 -7.96 1.37
CA VAL A 131 -7.17 -8.75 1.05
C VAL A 131 -7.21 -10.11 1.77
N ALA A 132 -7.54 -10.11 3.06
CA ALA A 132 -7.68 -11.35 3.84
C ALA A 132 -8.84 -12.24 3.34
N PHE A 133 -9.98 -11.63 2.99
CA PHE A 133 -11.10 -12.32 2.35
C PHE A 133 -10.67 -12.98 1.02
N GLY A 134 -9.92 -12.26 0.18
CA GLY A 134 -9.41 -12.78 -1.08
C GLY A 134 -8.48 -13.99 -0.90
N LEU A 135 -7.64 -13.99 0.14
CA LEU A 135 -6.82 -15.15 0.51
C LEU A 135 -7.68 -16.35 0.90
N ALA A 136 -8.70 -16.16 1.75
CA ALA A 136 -9.62 -17.22 2.15
C ALA A 136 -10.40 -17.78 0.95
N ALA A 137 -11.00 -16.90 0.13
CA ALA A 137 -11.73 -17.28 -1.08
C ALA A 137 -10.84 -18.02 -2.09
N GLY A 138 -9.57 -17.61 -2.21
CA GLY A 138 -8.57 -18.29 -3.03
C GLY A 138 -8.24 -19.70 -2.53
N SER A 139 -8.17 -19.91 -1.21
CA SER A 139 -8.01 -21.25 -0.62
C SER A 139 -9.24 -22.13 -0.84
N VAL A 140 -10.46 -21.57 -0.77
CA VAL A 140 -11.70 -22.29 -1.11
C VAL A 140 -11.70 -22.71 -2.57
N ALA A 141 -11.35 -21.79 -3.48
CA ALA A 141 -11.25 -22.08 -4.91
C ALA A 141 -10.19 -23.14 -5.23
N ASN A 142 -9.08 -23.15 -4.50
CA ASN A 142 -8.05 -24.19 -4.61
C ASN A 142 -8.64 -25.57 -4.25
N MET A 143 -9.31 -25.66 -3.10
CA MET A 143 -9.88 -26.91 -2.59
C MET A 143 -11.01 -27.45 -3.49
N SER A 144 -11.83 -26.57 -4.06
CA SER A 144 -12.94 -26.96 -4.94
C SER A 144 -12.48 -27.51 -6.28
N VAL A 145 -11.38 -26.96 -6.83
CA VAL A 145 -10.84 -27.34 -8.14
C VAL A 145 -9.94 -28.56 -8.06
N PHE A 146 -9.28 -28.78 -6.91
CA PHE A 146 -8.30 -29.85 -6.71
C PHE A 146 -8.79 -31.26 -7.10
N HIS A 147 -10.08 -31.54 -6.93
CA HIS A 147 -10.67 -32.86 -7.21
C HIS A 147 -11.11 -33.05 -8.67
N LEU A 148 -11.02 -32.01 -9.52
CA LEU A 148 -11.55 -32.08 -10.89
C LEU A 148 -10.60 -32.80 -11.86
N ASN A 149 -9.30 -32.47 -11.84
CA ASN A 149 -8.28 -33.11 -12.68
C ASN A 149 -6.86 -32.75 -12.19
N GLU A 150 -6.08 -33.70 -11.67
CA GLU A 150 -4.78 -33.41 -11.04
C GLU A 150 -3.77 -32.73 -11.98
N GLU A 151 -3.77 -33.06 -13.28
CA GLU A 151 -2.79 -32.52 -14.25
C GLU A 151 -3.08 -31.07 -14.68
N GLU A 152 -4.36 -30.69 -14.74
CA GLU A 152 -4.82 -29.38 -15.26
C GLU A 152 -5.46 -28.48 -14.19
N SER A 153 -5.55 -28.94 -12.93
CA SER A 153 -6.15 -28.23 -11.80
C SER A 153 -5.62 -26.80 -11.65
N TRP A 154 -4.32 -26.61 -11.89
CA TRP A 154 -3.67 -25.31 -11.73
C TRP A 154 -4.17 -24.24 -12.72
N ARG A 155 -4.61 -24.63 -13.92
CA ARG A 155 -5.19 -23.69 -14.90
C ARG A 155 -6.54 -23.18 -14.41
N TYR A 156 -7.37 -24.09 -13.93
CA TYR A 156 -8.68 -23.77 -13.36
C TYR A 156 -8.54 -22.88 -12.12
N MET A 157 -7.47 -23.00 -11.34
CA MET A 157 -7.19 -22.08 -10.23
C MET A 157 -6.92 -20.65 -10.69
N PHE A 158 -6.22 -20.44 -11.82
CA PHE A 158 -6.10 -19.10 -12.40
C PHE A 158 -7.46 -18.61 -12.89
N ILE A 159 -8.19 -19.43 -13.64
CA ILE A 159 -9.53 -19.07 -14.16
C ILE A 159 -10.51 -18.76 -13.02
N ALA A 160 -10.43 -19.43 -11.87
CA ALA A 160 -11.27 -19.15 -10.72
C ALA A 160 -11.11 -17.71 -10.20
N ALA A 161 -9.92 -17.11 -10.34
CA ALA A 161 -9.67 -15.71 -10.01
C ALA A 161 -10.24 -14.72 -11.04
N PHE A 162 -10.63 -15.17 -12.23
CA PHE A 162 -11.19 -14.32 -13.28
C PHE A 162 -12.56 -13.77 -12.89
N ILE A 163 -13.43 -14.61 -12.34
CA ILE A 163 -14.80 -14.22 -11.94
C ILE A 163 -14.78 -13.05 -10.94
N PRO A 164 -14.09 -13.13 -9.79
CA PRO A 164 -14.04 -12.00 -8.86
C PRO A 164 -13.28 -10.81 -9.43
N ALA A 165 -12.24 -11.02 -10.24
CA ALA A 165 -11.52 -9.91 -10.89
C ALA A 165 -12.42 -9.13 -11.85
N LEU A 166 -13.27 -9.82 -12.63
CA LEU A 166 -14.20 -9.20 -13.57
C LEU A 166 -15.31 -8.43 -12.85
N LEU A 167 -15.84 -9.00 -11.77
CA LEU A 167 -16.82 -8.34 -10.91
C LEU A 167 -16.24 -7.04 -10.34
N LEU A 168 -15.04 -7.11 -9.73
CA LEU A 168 -14.39 -5.94 -9.15
C LEU A 168 -14.03 -4.89 -10.20
N PHE A 169 -13.56 -5.31 -11.37
CA PHE A 169 -13.31 -4.42 -12.50
C PHE A 169 -14.58 -3.68 -12.92
N SER A 170 -15.70 -4.41 -13.01
CA SER A 170 -17.00 -3.84 -13.39
C SER A 170 -17.50 -2.84 -12.34
N LEU A 171 -17.34 -3.14 -11.05
CA LEU A 171 -17.73 -2.23 -9.96
C LEU A 171 -16.96 -0.91 -9.98
N VAL A 172 -15.68 -0.91 -10.36
CA VAL A 172 -14.88 0.32 -10.45
C VAL A 172 -15.43 1.27 -11.53
N LEU A 173 -16.03 0.76 -12.60
CA LEU A 173 -16.61 1.59 -13.66
C LEU A 173 -17.75 2.49 -13.14
N PHE A 174 -18.46 2.06 -12.10
CA PHE A 174 -19.53 2.81 -11.46
C PHE A 174 -19.05 3.75 -10.35
N SER A 175 -17.77 3.72 -10.00
CA SER A 175 -17.21 4.58 -8.96
C SER A 175 -17.10 6.04 -9.46
N PRO A 176 -17.40 7.05 -8.62
CA PRO A 176 -17.13 8.44 -8.96
C PRO A 176 -15.62 8.71 -9.01
N GLU A 177 -15.22 9.71 -9.80
CA GLU A 177 -13.83 10.18 -9.84
C GLU A 177 -13.53 11.04 -8.62
N SER A 178 -12.25 11.17 -8.25
CA SER A 178 -11.85 12.00 -7.12
C SER A 178 -12.15 13.50 -7.34
N PRO A 179 -13.00 14.13 -6.50
CA PRO A 179 -13.27 15.57 -6.58
C PRO A 179 -12.00 16.41 -6.41
N ARG A 180 -11.09 15.95 -5.53
CA ARG A 180 -9.80 16.61 -5.27
C ARG A 180 -8.87 16.58 -6.47
N TRP A 181 -8.76 15.43 -7.13
CA TRP A 181 -7.93 15.31 -8.32
C TRP A 181 -8.45 16.22 -9.45
N LEU A 182 -9.77 16.24 -9.66
CA LEU A 182 -10.43 17.07 -10.67
C LEU A 182 -10.18 18.57 -10.44
N LEU A 183 -10.35 19.05 -9.21
CA LEU A 183 -10.08 20.44 -8.84
C LEU A 183 -8.60 20.82 -8.94
N LYS A 184 -7.70 19.92 -8.51
CA LYS A 184 -6.26 20.15 -8.68
C LYS A 184 -5.87 20.28 -10.15
N LYS A 185 -6.47 19.45 -11.02
CA LYS A 185 -6.19 19.50 -12.47
C LYS A 185 -6.85 20.67 -13.19
N SER A 186 -8.01 21.15 -12.75
CA SER A 186 -8.60 22.37 -13.30
C SER A 186 -7.69 23.57 -13.02
N GLY A 187 -7.16 23.71 -11.80
CA GLY A 187 -6.25 24.80 -11.44
C GLY A 187 -4.89 24.75 -12.17
N GLN A 188 -4.36 23.55 -12.47
CA GLN A 188 -3.06 23.38 -13.17
C GLN A 188 -3.06 23.80 -14.62
N LYS A 189 -4.18 23.61 -15.32
CA LYS A 189 -4.32 23.94 -16.74
C LYS A 189 -5.11 25.23 -16.97
N TYR A 190 -5.44 25.95 -15.90
CA TYR A 190 -6.13 27.23 -15.97
C TYR A 190 -5.26 28.22 -16.76
N LYS A 191 -5.64 28.47 -18.01
CA LYS A 191 -5.04 29.51 -18.85
C LYS A 191 -5.85 30.80 -18.74
N ASN A 192 -7.16 30.71 -18.94
CA ASN A 192 -8.13 31.82 -18.89
C ASN A 192 -9.45 31.34 -18.25
N ALA A 193 -10.29 32.28 -17.79
CA ALA A 193 -11.63 31.99 -17.22
C ALA A 193 -12.56 31.19 -18.15
N ASN A 194 -12.35 31.27 -19.47
CA ASN A 194 -13.14 30.59 -20.50
C ASN A 194 -12.58 29.21 -20.93
N ASP A 195 -11.61 28.64 -20.20
CA ASP A 195 -11.12 27.29 -20.51
C ASP A 195 -12.20 26.23 -20.23
N LEU A 196 -12.87 25.79 -21.31
CA LEU A 196 -13.90 24.75 -21.30
C LEU A 196 -13.47 23.48 -20.57
N GLN A 197 -12.20 23.08 -20.67
CA GLN A 197 -11.73 21.86 -20.00
C GLN A 197 -11.63 22.04 -18.49
N SER A 198 -11.17 23.20 -18.03
CA SER A 198 -11.09 23.50 -16.60
C SER A 198 -12.49 23.62 -16.00
N GLN A 199 -13.44 24.24 -16.71
CA GLN A 199 -14.85 24.28 -16.31
C GLN A 199 -15.49 22.87 -16.27
N ALA A 200 -15.22 22.03 -17.28
CA ALA A 200 -15.72 20.66 -17.31
C ALA A 200 -15.21 19.83 -16.11
N ARG A 201 -13.94 20.02 -15.70
CA ARG A 201 -13.37 19.35 -14.52
C ARG A 201 -14.00 19.83 -13.21
N VAL A 202 -14.27 21.13 -13.07
CA VAL A 202 -14.98 21.68 -11.90
C VAL A 202 -16.41 21.12 -11.83
N ARG A 203 -17.14 21.09 -12.96
CA ARG A 203 -18.46 20.45 -13.04
C ARG A 203 -18.41 18.96 -12.72
N GLY A 204 -17.38 18.26 -13.19
CA GLY A 204 -17.14 16.86 -12.84
C GLY A 204 -16.92 16.67 -11.34
N ALA A 205 -16.15 17.55 -10.70
CA ALA A 205 -15.90 17.48 -9.26
C ALA A 205 -17.18 17.70 -8.45
N LEU A 206 -18.03 18.66 -8.87
CA LEU A 206 -19.34 18.87 -8.27
C LEU A 206 -20.23 17.63 -8.44
N LYS A 207 -20.31 17.07 -9.65
CA LYS A 207 -21.07 15.85 -9.93
C LYS A 207 -20.62 14.68 -9.04
N SER A 208 -19.30 14.48 -8.90
CA SER A 208 -18.77 13.43 -8.03
C SER A 208 -19.12 13.64 -6.55
N LEU A 209 -19.16 14.88 -6.06
CA LEU A 209 -19.62 15.16 -4.70
C LEU A 209 -21.13 14.90 -4.55
N THR A 210 -21.95 15.31 -5.51
CA THR A 210 -23.39 15.02 -5.51
C THR A 210 -23.66 13.51 -5.52
N GLU A 211 -22.92 12.74 -6.33
CA GLU A 211 -23.01 11.27 -6.37
C GLU A 211 -22.60 10.63 -5.03
N LEU A 212 -21.62 11.20 -4.31
CA LEU A 212 -21.17 10.69 -3.01
C LEU A 212 -22.16 10.96 -1.88
N HIS A 213 -22.85 12.10 -1.91
CA HIS A 213 -23.84 12.45 -0.87
C HIS A 213 -25.19 11.75 -1.07
N ASN A 214 -25.49 11.25 -2.27
CA ASN A 214 -26.71 10.53 -2.63
C ASN A 214 -28.04 11.28 -2.31
N GLU A 215 -27.95 12.54 -1.86
CA GLU A 215 -29.06 13.46 -1.62
C GLU A 215 -28.97 14.67 -2.58
N PRO A 216 -30.10 15.22 -3.05
CA PRO A 216 -30.15 16.37 -3.95
C PRO A 216 -29.88 17.69 -3.20
N THR A 217 -28.83 17.75 -2.39
CA THR A 217 -28.37 18.99 -1.76
C THR A 217 -27.17 19.54 -2.53
N ASP A 218 -27.46 20.05 -3.73
CA ASP A 218 -26.47 20.73 -4.58
C ASP A 218 -25.72 21.83 -3.81
N ILE A 219 -26.36 22.42 -2.80
CA ILE A 219 -25.78 23.43 -1.91
C ILE A 219 -24.67 22.85 -1.03
N LEU A 220 -24.85 21.64 -0.48
CA LEU A 220 -23.88 20.98 0.38
C LEU A 220 -22.67 20.54 -0.44
N ALA A 221 -22.91 19.92 -1.60
CA ALA A 221 -21.87 19.55 -2.55
C ALA A 221 -21.08 20.78 -3.05
N ALA A 222 -21.76 21.89 -3.34
CA ALA A 222 -21.11 23.15 -3.71
C ALA A 222 -20.29 23.74 -2.55
N GLY A 223 -20.81 23.70 -1.31
CA GLY A 223 -20.10 24.14 -0.12
C GLY A 223 -18.82 23.35 0.10
N GLU A 224 -18.87 22.02 0.01
CA GLU A 224 -17.69 21.16 0.10
C GLU A 224 -16.69 21.41 -1.04
N LEU A 225 -17.17 21.62 -2.26
CA LEU A 225 -16.32 21.96 -3.40
C LEU A 225 -15.49 23.22 -3.12
N VAL A 226 -16.13 24.26 -2.59
CA VAL A 226 -15.46 25.53 -2.22
C VAL A 226 -14.47 25.32 -1.07
N LEU A 227 -14.84 24.57 -0.04
CA LEU A 227 -13.94 24.24 1.07
C LEU A 227 -12.71 23.45 0.61
N LEU A 228 -12.91 22.49 -0.28
CA LEU A 228 -11.83 21.69 -0.86
C LEU A 228 -10.89 22.57 -1.69
N TYR A 229 -11.45 23.49 -2.48
CA TYR A 229 -10.69 24.43 -3.29
C TYR A 229 -9.86 25.40 -2.43
N LYS A 230 -10.46 26.00 -1.39
CA LYS A 230 -9.75 26.87 -0.43
C LYS A 230 -8.57 26.14 0.21
N ARG A 231 -8.77 24.89 0.66
CA ARG A 231 -7.68 24.06 1.21
C ARG A 231 -6.55 23.82 0.20
N LEU A 232 -6.86 23.56 -1.07
CA LEU A 232 -5.83 23.37 -2.10
C LEU A 232 -4.98 24.63 -2.31
N ILE A 233 -5.58 25.82 -2.23
CA ILE A 233 -4.85 27.10 -2.29
C ILE A 233 -3.95 27.26 -1.07
N GLU A 234 -4.47 27.04 0.14
CA GLU A 234 -3.70 27.16 1.39
C GLU A 234 -2.50 26.19 1.40
N GLU A 235 -2.69 24.95 0.95
CA GLU A 235 -1.61 23.96 0.80
C GLU A 235 -0.52 24.46 -0.17
N GLN A 236 -0.91 25.09 -1.27
CA GLN A 236 0.00 25.63 -2.27
C GLN A 236 0.77 26.86 -1.75
N GLN A 237 0.10 27.79 -1.08
CA GLN A 237 0.75 28.96 -0.47
C GLN A 237 1.77 28.55 0.58
N TYR A 238 1.40 27.61 1.46
CA TYR A 238 2.33 27.08 2.46
C TYR A 238 3.53 26.38 1.81
N PHE A 239 3.30 25.67 0.70
CA PHE A 239 4.36 25.06 -0.07
C PHE A 239 5.35 26.12 -0.60
N ASP A 240 4.85 27.17 -1.24
CA ASP A 240 5.67 28.23 -1.84
C ASP A 240 6.48 29.01 -0.78
N ILE A 241 5.86 29.39 0.33
CA ILE A 241 6.55 30.05 1.47
C ILE A 241 7.67 29.16 2.02
N SER A 242 7.39 27.87 2.18
CA SER A 242 8.39 26.96 2.74
C SER A 242 9.58 26.71 1.81
N HIS A 243 9.34 26.76 0.50
CA HIS A 243 10.38 26.56 -0.51
C HIS A 243 11.22 27.82 -0.71
N SER A 244 10.61 29.01 -0.67
CA SER A 244 11.33 30.29 -0.72
C SER A 244 12.21 30.49 0.50
N PHE A 245 11.72 30.16 1.70
CA PHE A 245 12.50 30.23 2.94
C PHE A 245 13.70 29.27 2.91
N SER A 246 13.50 28.02 2.45
CA SER A 246 14.60 27.05 2.34
C SER A 246 15.67 27.50 1.34
N ALA A 247 15.26 28.09 0.20
CA ALA A 247 16.20 28.61 -0.80
C ALA A 247 16.95 29.85 -0.30
N ALA A 248 16.32 30.69 0.53
CA ALA A 248 16.97 31.83 1.17
C ALA A 248 18.00 31.36 2.21
N THR A 249 17.67 30.36 3.02
CA THR A 249 18.57 29.79 4.03
C THR A 249 19.77 29.05 3.41
N GLU A 250 19.57 28.26 2.33
CA GLU A 250 20.68 27.61 1.63
C GLU A 250 21.66 28.66 1.04
N ARG A 251 21.17 29.81 0.55
CA ARG A 251 22.03 30.90 0.03
C ARG A 251 22.81 31.64 1.12
N THR A 252 22.23 31.83 2.31
CA THR A 252 22.96 32.46 3.42
C THR A 252 24.03 31.56 4.01
N VAL A 253 23.79 30.23 4.05
CA VAL A 253 24.79 29.25 4.51
C VAL A 253 25.99 29.17 3.57
N ASP A 254 25.77 29.13 2.24
CA ASP A 254 26.84 29.16 1.23
C ASP A 254 27.67 30.45 1.31
N GLN A 255 27.04 31.60 1.59
CA GLN A 255 27.76 32.88 1.74
C GLN A 255 28.58 32.96 3.03
N THR A 256 28.22 32.20 4.07
CA THR A 256 29.02 32.11 5.31
C THR A 256 30.17 31.12 5.21
N GLU A 257 30.08 30.05 4.41
CA GLU A 257 31.17 29.07 4.22
C GLU A 257 32.27 29.56 3.27
N HIS A 258 32.05 30.63 2.49
CA HIS A 258 33.05 31.22 1.59
C HIS A 258 33.72 32.51 2.07
N ARG A 259 33.57 32.89 3.35
CA ARG A 259 34.41 33.94 3.94
C ARG A 259 35.75 33.36 4.41
N PRO A 260 36.91 33.89 3.99
CA PRO A 260 38.19 33.47 4.54
C PRO A 260 38.23 33.74 6.05
N HIS A 261 38.76 32.78 6.82
CA HIS A 261 38.92 32.87 8.26
C HIS A 261 39.68 34.15 8.65
N ALA A 262 38.97 35.13 9.24
CA ALA A 262 39.58 36.26 9.92
C ALA A 262 40.09 35.81 11.32
N PRO A 263 41.14 36.43 11.87
CA PRO A 263 41.77 35.98 13.11
C PRO A 263 40.81 36.11 14.29
N ARG A 264 40.92 35.17 15.24
CA ARG A 264 40.17 35.17 16.50
C ARG A 264 40.68 36.30 17.40
N ASP A 265 39.92 37.37 17.53
CA ASP A 265 40.06 38.32 18.64
C ASP A 265 39.04 38.02 19.74
N GLU A 266 39.57 37.94 20.96
CA GLU A 266 38.87 37.71 22.21
C GLU A 266 38.00 38.92 22.58
N GLY A 267 36.75 38.88 22.16
CA GLY A 267 35.72 39.86 22.49
C GLY A 267 34.32 39.27 22.38
N ARG A 268 34.17 37.99 22.75
CA ARG A 268 32.90 37.25 22.70
C ARG A 268 32.19 37.34 24.05
N GLU A 269 31.35 38.35 24.22
CA GLU A 269 30.20 38.25 25.16
C GLU A 269 29.10 39.31 24.90
N ASN A 270 29.40 40.38 24.15
CA ASN A 270 28.40 41.41 23.84
C ASN A 270 27.82 41.37 22.41
N HIS A 271 28.36 40.55 21.49
CA HIS A 271 27.85 40.48 20.11
C HIS A 271 26.80 39.37 19.89
N GLU A 272 26.79 38.31 20.71
CA GLU A 272 25.79 37.23 20.61
C GLU A 272 24.39 37.68 21.06
N ARG A 273 24.31 38.68 21.96
CA ARG A 273 23.04 39.26 22.41
C ARG A 273 22.31 40.09 21.34
N ASN A 274 23.03 40.67 20.38
CA ASN A 274 22.44 41.44 19.28
C ASN A 274 22.04 40.59 18.07
N THR A 275 22.73 39.47 17.81
CA THR A 275 22.34 38.54 16.74
C THR A 275 21.09 37.72 17.07
N GLU A 276 20.88 37.35 18.34
CA GLU A 276 19.62 36.74 18.79
C GLU A 276 18.44 37.72 18.73
N GLY A 277 18.69 39.02 19.00
CA GLY A 277 17.70 40.09 18.86
C GLY A 277 17.24 40.30 17.41
N ILE A 278 18.18 40.32 16.45
CA ILE A 278 17.84 40.50 15.02
C ILE A 278 17.13 39.27 14.44
N GLY A 279 17.48 38.06 14.88
CA GLY A 279 16.78 36.82 14.50
C GLY A 279 15.35 36.74 15.06
N ARG A 280 15.11 37.23 16.29
CA ARG A 280 13.77 37.35 16.88
C ARG A 280 12.93 38.43 16.22
N VAL A 281 13.48 39.63 16.00
CA VAL A 281 12.74 40.74 15.37
C VAL A 281 12.34 40.41 13.93
N ARG A 282 13.16 39.68 13.18
CA ARG A 282 12.84 39.27 11.79
C ARG A 282 11.88 38.08 11.72
N SER A 283 11.84 37.23 12.74
CA SER A 283 10.84 36.17 12.84
C SER A 283 9.50 36.71 13.36
N GLN A 284 9.50 37.72 14.24
CA GLN A 284 8.29 38.44 14.64
C GLN A 284 7.73 39.31 13.52
N SER A 285 8.55 40.06 12.78
CA SER A 285 8.05 40.82 11.62
C SER A 285 7.45 39.92 10.53
N ALA A 286 8.02 38.73 10.32
CA ALA A 286 7.48 37.72 9.40
C ALA A 286 6.23 37.00 9.95
N LEU A 287 6.04 36.97 11.27
CA LEU A 287 4.81 36.47 11.92
C LEU A 287 3.72 37.55 11.99
N ASP A 288 4.09 38.82 12.05
CA ASP A 288 3.17 39.97 12.01
C ASP A 288 2.66 40.23 10.59
N GLU A 289 3.46 39.92 9.56
CA GLU A 289 2.99 39.85 8.16
C GLU A 289 2.02 38.68 7.92
N VAL A 290 2.04 37.66 8.79
CA VAL A 290 1.17 36.48 8.74
C VAL A 290 -0.11 36.67 9.57
N SER A 291 -0.15 37.62 10.50
CA SER A 291 -1.28 37.86 11.40
C SER A 291 -2.30 38.87 10.89
N HIS A 292 -2.01 39.59 9.79
CA HIS A 292 -2.95 40.49 9.13
C HIS A 292 -3.57 39.86 7.86
N PRO A 293 -4.88 39.55 7.85
CA PRO A 293 -5.60 39.16 6.63
C PRO A 293 -5.81 40.33 5.63
N ALA A 294 -5.25 41.50 5.91
CA ALA A 294 -5.70 42.77 5.34
C ALA A 294 -4.98 43.19 4.03
N THR A 295 -3.90 42.54 3.62
CA THR A 295 -3.11 42.99 2.45
C THR A 295 -3.72 42.60 1.09
N PHE A 296 -4.90 41.97 1.07
CA PHE A 296 -5.65 41.65 -0.16
C PHE A 296 -7.11 42.13 -0.10
N ALA A 297 -7.42 43.18 0.66
CA ALA A 297 -8.75 43.81 0.71
C ALA A 297 -9.11 44.63 -0.56
N GLY A 298 -8.71 44.17 -1.75
CA GLY A 298 -8.92 44.88 -3.01
C GLY A 298 -9.00 44.02 -4.27
N THR A 299 -8.79 42.70 -4.21
CA THR A 299 -9.07 41.83 -5.36
C THR A 299 -10.54 41.42 -5.30
N PRO A 300 -11.36 41.67 -6.35
CA PRO A 300 -12.74 41.23 -6.36
C PRO A 300 -12.80 39.72 -6.11
N GLU A 301 -13.71 39.23 -5.26
CA GLU A 301 -13.83 37.81 -4.90
C GLU A 301 -13.94 36.87 -6.11
N ARG A 302 -14.36 37.39 -7.27
CA ARG A 302 -14.38 36.68 -8.56
C ARG A 302 -12.99 36.29 -9.07
N ASP A 303 -11.95 37.05 -8.75
CA ASP A 303 -10.56 36.80 -9.17
C ASP A 303 -9.76 36.01 -8.12
N ALA A 304 -10.20 35.95 -6.86
CA ALA A 304 -9.59 35.11 -5.83
C ALA A 304 -9.70 33.60 -6.14
N LEU A 305 -10.69 33.22 -6.95
CA LEU A 305 -10.83 31.89 -7.53
C LEU A 305 -9.84 31.58 -8.67
N ALA A 306 -9.00 32.54 -9.07
CA ALA A 306 -8.08 32.40 -10.21
C ALA A 306 -6.62 32.09 -9.81
N ILE A 307 -6.34 31.68 -8.57
CA ILE A 307 -4.96 31.28 -8.19
C ILE A 307 -4.62 29.95 -8.91
N PRO A 308 -3.64 29.94 -9.83
CA PRO A 308 -3.30 28.74 -10.58
C PRO A 308 -2.63 27.73 -9.63
N ILE A 309 -3.30 26.60 -9.41
CA ILE A 309 -2.72 25.48 -8.64
C ILE A 309 -1.55 24.92 -9.45
N ARG A 310 -0.31 25.21 -9.06
CA ARG A 310 0.87 24.78 -9.84
C ARG A 310 1.10 23.27 -9.77
N HIS A 311 1.59 22.71 -10.88
CA HIS A 311 2.02 21.31 -10.92
C HIS A 311 3.40 21.15 -10.29
N VAL A 312 3.48 20.45 -9.17
CA VAL A 312 4.76 20.06 -8.55
C VAL A 312 5.35 18.89 -9.33
N SER A 313 6.54 19.07 -9.92
CA SER A 313 7.21 18.01 -10.67
C SER A 313 7.53 16.80 -9.79
N TRP A 314 7.53 15.60 -10.39
CA TRP A 314 7.93 14.36 -9.73
C TRP A 314 9.29 14.48 -9.04
N ARG A 315 10.30 15.06 -9.72
CA ARG A 315 11.66 15.21 -9.17
C ARG A 315 11.67 16.06 -7.90
N LEU A 316 10.86 17.13 -7.87
CA LEU A 316 10.76 17.99 -6.72
C LEU A 316 10.06 17.26 -5.55
N ARG A 317 8.97 16.54 -5.81
CA ARG A 317 8.29 15.70 -4.80
C ARG A 317 9.25 14.70 -4.14
N TRP A 318 10.05 14.00 -4.93
CA TRP A 318 11.06 13.09 -4.41
C TRP A 318 12.09 13.78 -3.52
N ARG A 319 12.66 14.90 -3.97
CA ARG A 319 13.62 15.67 -3.14
C ARG A 319 13.01 16.13 -1.82
N LEU A 320 11.76 16.54 -1.83
CA LEU A 320 11.06 17.02 -0.63
C LEU A 320 10.84 15.92 0.41
N MET A 321 10.61 14.68 -0.03
CA MET A 321 10.45 13.53 0.86
C MET A 321 11.70 13.27 1.71
N PHE A 322 12.90 13.56 1.18
CA PHE A 322 14.16 13.29 1.88
C PHE A 322 14.80 14.52 2.53
N LYS A 323 14.57 15.74 2.01
CA LYS A 323 15.21 16.96 2.54
C LYS A 323 14.44 17.64 3.69
N LYS A 324 13.11 17.76 3.59
CA LYS A 324 12.34 18.64 4.50
C LYS A 324 11.98 17.93 5.80
N GLY A 325 12.32 18.50 6.96
CA GLY A 325 12.24 17.85 8.28
C GLY A 325 10.93 17.11 8.59
N ARG A 326 9.76 17.75 8.41
CA ARG A 326 8.45 17.11 8.64
C ARG A 326 8.17 15.97 7.65
N MET A 327 8.43 16.19 6.36
CA MET A 327 8.16 15.20 5.31
C MET A 327 9.13 14.02 5.41
N ARG A 328 10.38 14.27 5.78
CA ARG A 328 11.40 13.26 6.05
C ARG A 328 11.02 12.35 7.21
N ARG A 329 10.57 12.91 8.34
CA ARG A 329 10.11 12.12 9.50
C ARG A 329 8.89 11.27 9.15
N SER A 330 7.94 11.84 8.42
CA SER A 330 6.75 11.13 7.94
C SER A 330 7.11 9.99 6.98
N ASN A 331 7.98 10.24 6.01
CA ASN A 331 8.46 9.24 5.06
C ASN A 331 9.22 8.11 5.76
N TYR A 332 10.07 8.44 6.74
CA TYR A 332 10.78 7.45 7.55
C TYR A 332 9.81 6.55 8.33
N ALA A 333 8.83 7.12 9.03
CA ALA A 333 7.84 6.35 9.77
C ALA A 333 7.00 5.46 8.85
N ALA A 334 6.50 6.00 7.73
CA ALA A 334 5.73 5.25 6.75
C ALA A 334 6.55 4.09 6.14
N SER A 335 7.80 4.36 5.76
CA SER A 335 8.69 3.33 5.20
C SER A 335 9.04 2.25 6.23
N ALA A 336 9.26 2.62 7.49
CA ALA A 336 9.56 1.67 8.56
C ALA A 336 8.40 0.70 8.79
N VAL A 337 7.16 1.19 8.87
CA VAL A 337 5.98 0.34 9.05
C VAL A 337 5.70 -0.54 7.82
N MET A 338 5.92 -0.03 6.61
CA MET A 338 5.77 -0.85 5.39
C MET A 338 6.84 -1.94 5.29
N LEU A 339 8.09 -1.63 5.65
CA LEU A 339 9.17 -2.62 5.65
C LEU A 339 8.96 -3.70 6.71
N SER A 340 8.55 -3.31 7.91
CA SER A 340 8.28 -4.28 8.98
C SER A 340 7.18 -5.25 8.57
N GLN A 341 6.12 -4.76 7.88
CA GLN A 341 5.01 -5.57 7.41
C GLN A 341 5.42 -6.68 6.44
N GLN A 342 6.46 -6.44 5.64
CA GLN A 342 6.95 -7.44 4.70
C GLN A 342 7.96 -8.39 5.36
N ILE A 343 8.80 -7.87 6.25
CA ILE A 343 9.88 -8.64 6.91
C ILE A 343 9.33 -9.56 8.01
N CYS A 344 8.14 -9.30 8.55
CA CYS A 344 7.53 -10.17 9.56
C CYS A 344 7.16 -11.58 9.04
N GLY A 345 7.24 -11.82 7.72
CA GLY A 345 7.12 -13.15 7.13
C GLY A 345 5.69 -13.59 6.81
N ILE A 346 4.69 -12.72 6.98
CA ILE A 346 3.28 -13.07 6.68
C ILE A 346 3.06 -13.54 5.24
N ASN A 347 3.78 -12.95 4.27
CA ASN A 347 3.68 -13.34 2.87
C ASN A 347 4.23 -14.75 2.59
N LEU A 348 5.16 -15.24 3.42
CA LEU A 348 5.62 -16.63 3.34
C LEU A 348 4.46 -17.58 3.66
N LEU A 349 3.70 -17.29 4.72
CA LEU A 349 2.52 -18.06 5.08
C LEU A 349 1.41 -17.90 4.03
N ALA A 350 1.18 -16.68 3.52
CA ALA A 350 0.12 -16.44 2.55
C ALA A 350 0.38 -17.09 1.18
N PHE A 351 1.63 -17.07 0.70
CA PHE A 351 1.98 -17.58 -0.64
C PHE A 351 2.50 -19.01 -0.65
N LEU A 352 3.07 -19.48 0.46
CA LEU A 352 3.72 -20.79 0.58
C LEU A 352 3.19 -21.62 1.76
N ALA A 353 1.97 -21.35 2.26
CA ALA A 353 1.33 -22.07 3.37
C ALA A 353 1.45 -23.60 3.24
N GLU A 354 1.08 -24.16 2.08
CA GLU A 354 1.11 -25.61 1.87
C GLU A 354 2.53 -26.19 2.01
N SER A 355 3.53 -25.53 1.41
CA SER A 355 4.93 -25.93 1.54
C SER A 355 5.46 -25.73 2.95
N PHE A 356 5.04 -24.66 3.61
CA PHE A 356 5.42 -24.33 4.97
C PHE A 356 4.90 -25.40 5.95
N PHE A 357 3.60 -25.72 5.91
CA PHE A 357 2.98 -26.70 6.80
C PHE A 357 3.39 -28.13 6.49
N ARG A 358 3.64 -28.46 5.22
CA ARG A 358 4.26 -29.74 4.86
C ARG A 358 5.62 -29.85 5.53
N ASN A 359 6.50 -28.89 5.33
CA ASN A 359 7.86 -28.97 5.86
C ASN A 359 7.92 -28.87 7.39
N SER A 360 6.92 -28.29 8.05
CA SER A 360 6.88 -28.17 9.51
C SER A 360 6.26 -29.37 10.22
N VAL A 361 5.27 -30.05 9.64
CA VAL A 361 4.45 -31.06 10.36
C VAL A 361 4.35 -32.40 9.64
N LEU A 362 4.19 -32.41 8.31
CA LEU A 362 3.84 -33.62 7.55
C LEU A 362 5.08 -34.23 6.87
N ALA A 363 5.26 -35.53 7.06
CA ALA A 363 6.43 -36.36 6.78
C ALA A 363 7.26 -36.10 5.49
N THR A 364 8.47 -36.66 5.49
CA THR A 364 9.45 -36.53 4.39
C THR A 364 9.12 -37.56 3.29
N GLY A 365 8.37 -37.18 2.26
CA GLY A 365 8.00 -38.07 1.14
C GLY A 365 6.93 -37.46 0.21
N ASN A 366 6.58 -38.14 -0.88
CA ASN A 366 5.48 -37.68 -1.74
C ASN A 366 4.14 -37.80 -0.99
N PRO A 367 3.36 -36.71 -0.83
CA PRO A 367 2.15 -36.74 -0.02
C PRO A 367 1.08 -37.60 -0.68
N THR A 368 0.46 -38.47 0.10
CA THR A 368 -0.74 -39.21 -0.25
C THR A 368 -1.91 -38.25 -0.54
N LEU A 369 -2.96 -38.73 -1.20
CA LEU A 369 -4.15 -37.91 -1.50
C LEU A 369 -4.79 -37.34 -0.23
N SER A 370 -4.77 -38.09 0.88
CA SER A 370 -5.26 -37.64 2.18
C SER A 370 -4.43 -36.46 2.71
N GLU A 371 -3.09 -36.58 2.68
CA GLU A 371 -2.18 -35.53 3.13
C GLU A 371 -2.25 -34.27 2.25
N LYS A 372 -2.43 -34.42 0.92
CA LYS A 372 -2.68 -33.26 0.03
C LYS A 372 -3.96 -32.53 0.43
N THR A 373 -5.02 -33.25 0.76
CA THR A 373 -6.30 -32.68 1.20
C THR A 373 -6.16 -31.97 2.55
N GLU A 374 -5.40 -32.53 3.49
CA GLU A 374 -5.09 -31.91 4.79
C GLU A 374 -4.29 -30.61 4.63
N LEU A 375 -3.28 -30.60 3.75
CA LEU A 375 -2.48 -29.42 3.43
C LEU A 375 -3.33 -28.27 2.86
N LEU A 376 -4.26 -28.59 1.96
CA LEU A 376 -5.25 -27.64 1.45
C LEU A 376 -6.15 -27.12 2.58
N GLY A 377 -6.57 -28.01 3.49
CA GLY A 377 -7.29 -27.67 4.71
C GLY A 377 -6.54 -26.66 5.58
N PHE A 378 -5.23 -26.83 5.78
CA PHE A 378 -4.41 -25.87 6.53
C PHE A 378 -4.32 -24.50 5.84
N SER A 379 -4.17 -24.47 4.51
CA SER A 379 -4.20 -23.20 3.75
C SER A 379 -5.54 -22.48 3.86
N LEU A 380 -6.65 -23.24 3.88
CA LEU A 380 -7.99 -22.70 4.10
C LEU A 380 -8.15 -22.17 5.52
N ALA A 381 -7.75 -22.93 6.52
CA ALA A 381 -7.80 -22.54 7.92
C ALA A 381 -7.01 -21.25 8.18
N PHE A 382 -5.78 -21.16 7.64
CA PHE A 382 -4.98 -19.93 7.71
C PHE A 382 -5.68 -18.73 7.06
N GLY A 383 -6.22 -18.90 5.84
CA GLY A 383 -6.91 -17.83 5.13
C GLY A 383 -8.15 -17.33 5.89
N LEU A 384 -8.97 -18.25 6.39
CA LEU A 384 -10.16 -17.91 7.19
C LEU A 384 -9.77 -17.27 8.52
N TRP A 385 -8.75 -17.79 9.20
CA TRP A 385 -8.28 -17.22 10.45
C TRP A 385 -7.76 -15.79 10.26
N ASN A 386 -6.97 -15.54 9.22
CA ASN A 386 -6.52 -14.20 8.86
C ASN A 386 -7.69 -13.24 8.60
N PHE A 387 -8.73 -13.68 7.88
CA PHE A 387 -9.93 -12.88 7.64
C PHE A 387 -10.69 -12.56 8.94
N LEU A 388 -10.98 -13.57 9.76
CA LEU A 388 -11.72 -13.40 11.02
C LEU A 388 -10.94 -12.55 12.03
N SER A 389 -9.63 -12.77 12.15
CA SER A 389 -8.75 -12.00 13.04
C SER A 389 -8.55 -10.56 12.58
N THR A 390 -8.87 -10.22 11.33
CA THR A 390 -8.87 -8.83 10.85
C THR A 390 -10.12 -8.07 11.31
N ILE A 391 -11.26 -8.73 11.56
CA ILE A 391 -12.52 -8.06 11.93
C ILE A 391 -12.40 -7.18 13.19
N PRO A 392 -11.79 -7.62 14.31
CA PRO A 392 -11.61 -6.79 15.50
C PRO A 392 -10.90 -5.46 15.23
N SER A 393 -10.00 -5.42 14.24
CA SER A 393 -9.27 -4.20 13.90
C SER A 393 -10.19 -3.04 13.48
N LEU A 394 -11.35 -3.33 12.88
CA LEU A 394 -12.34 -2.34 12.47
C LEU A 394 -12.86 -1.52 13.66
N PHE A 395 -12.93 -2.13 14.85
CA PHE A 395 -13.46 -1.50 16.05
C PHE A 395 -12.38 -0.78 16.87
N PHE A 396 -11.13 -1.24 16.79
CA PHE A 396 -10.03 -0.68 17.58
C PHE A 396 -9.26 0.45 16.88
N ILE A 397 -9.26 0.50 15.53
CA ILE A 397 -8.44 1.45 14.76
C ILE A 397 -8.80 2.93 14.99
N ASP A 398 -10.09 3.21 15.22
CA ASP A 398 -10.63 4.58 15.34
C ASP A 398 -10.90 4.97 16.81
N GLN A 399 -10.48 4.15 17.78
CA GLN A 399 -10.43 4.56 19.18
C GLN A 399 -9.27 5.55 19.40
N SER A 400 -9.44 6.50 20.33
CA SER A 400 -8.56 7.68 20.51
C SER A 400 -7.07 7.36 20.76
N GLU A 401 -6.76 6.16 21.26
CA GLU A 401 -5.39 5.68 21.53
C GLU A 401 -4.92 4.58 20.54
N GLY A 402 -5.75 4.22 19.55
CA GLY A 402 -5.70 2.92 18.88
C GLY A 402 -4.48 2.65 18.01
N ARG A 403 -4.13 3.52 17.06
CA ARG A 403 -3.21 3.14 15.96
C ARG A 403 -1.78 2.83 16.40
N ARG A 404 -1.19 3.68 17.25
CA ARG A 404 0.18 3.49 17.74
C ARG A 404 0.24 2.34 18.74
N THR A 405 -0.77 2.23 19.59
CA THR A 405 -0.86 1.21 20.63
C THR A 405 -1.04 -0.18 20.04
N LEU A 406 -1.93 -0.32 19.04
CA LEU A 406 -2.13 -1.56 18.29
C LEU A 406 -0.83 -2.03 17.61
N LEU A 407 -0.11 -1.09 16.99
CA LEU A 407 1.16 -1.41 16.33
C LEU A 407 2.22 -1.87 17.37
N ASN A 408 2.38 -1.12 18.45
CA ASN A 408 3.33 -1.45 19.52
C ASN A 408 3.01 -2.78 20.23
N TRP A 409 1.74 -3.16 20.33
CA TRP A 409 1.32 -4.44 20.89
C TRP A 409 1.55 -5.60 19.91
N SER A 410 1.32 -5.37 18.61
CA SER A 410 1.44 -6.42 17.60
C SER A 410 2.89 -6.91 17.41
N PHE A 411 3.89 -6.04 17.48
CA PHE A 411 5.29 -6.42 17.25
C PHE A 411 5.80 -7.48 18.25
N PRO A 412 5.72 -7.27 19.58
CA PRO A 412 6.08 -8.30 20.54
C PRO A 412 5.22 -9.56 20.40
N GLY A 413 3.92 -9.41 20.16
CA GLY A 413 3.01 -10.54 19.98
C GLY A 413 3.43 -11.46 18.82
N MET A 414 3.76 -10.86 17.68
CA MET A 414 4.28 -11.59 16.51
C MET A 414 5.64 -12.23 16.78
N ALA A 415 6.57 -11.51 17.42
CA ALA A 415 7.91 -12.01 17.70
C ALA A 415 7.88 -13.21 18.68
N VAL A 416 7.13 -13.09 19.77
CA VAL A 416 7.01 -14.15 20.79
C VAL A 416 6.31 -15.38 20.22
N SER A 417 5.24 -15.21 19.46
CA SER A 417 4.51 -16.33 18.86
C SER A 417 5.35 -17.10 17.84
N LEU A 418 6.07 -16.42 16.94
CA LEU A 418 6.99 -17.08 16.02
C LEU A 418 8.16 -17.77 16.74
N LEU A 419 8.72 -17.14 17.78
CA LEU A 419 9.79 -17.74 18.56
C LEU A 419 9.34 -19.03 19.23
N ILE A 420 8.17 -19.02 19.89
CA ILE A 420 7.65 -20.23 20.54
C ILE A 420 7.34 -21.30 19.49
N SER A 421 6.73 -20.93 18.37
CA SER A 421 6.46 -21.83 17.25
C SER A 421 7.74 -22.51 16.73
N ALA A 422 8.84 -21.77 16.60
CA ALA A 422 10.13 -22.30 16.19
C ALA A 422 10.77 -23.22 17.24
N LEU A 423 10.67 -22.85 18.53
CA LEU A 423 11.17 -23.69 19.63
C LEU A 423 10.41 -25.02 19.76
N ILE A 424 9.10 -25.01 19.50
CA ILE A 424 8.28 -26.24 19.47
C ILE A 424 8.77 -27.20 18.39
N LEU A 425 9.11 -26.69 17.19
CA LEU A 425 9.63 -27.51 16.09
C LEU A 425 11.08 -28.00 16.33
N LEU A 426 11.83 -27.35 17.22
CA LEU A 426 13.18 -27.76 17.61
C LEU A 426 13.21 -28.79 18.74
N ALA A 427 12.09 -29.02 19.42
CA ALA A 427 12.01 -29.99 20.50
C ALA A 427 12.25 -31.42 19.95
N PRO A 428 13.17 -32.21 20.55
CA PRO A 428 13.46 -33.56 20.09
C PRO A 428 12.23 -34.46 20.28
N LEU A 429 11.85 -35.19 19.24
CA LEU A 429 10.78 -36.18 19.30
C LEU A 429 11.35 -37.51 19.79
N GLU A 430 10.65 -38.16 20.71
CA GLU A 430 11.05 -39.43 21.31
C GLU A 430 10.97 -40.63 20.33
N ASP A 431 10.29 -40.50 19.18
CA ASP A 431 10.09 -41.62 18.26
C ASP A 431 10.22 -41.22 16.77
N PRO A 432 11.35 -41.54 16.10
CA PRO A 432 11.60 -41.20 14.69
C PRO A 432 10.66 -41.89 13.68
N SER A 433 9.94 -42.93 14.12
CA SER A 433 9.09 -43.77 13.27
C SER A 433 7.69 -43.20 13.00
N LYS A 434 7.28 -42.16 13.73
CA LYS A 434 5.94 -41.53 13.65
C LYS A 434 5.91 -40.16 12.95
N GLY A 435 6.98 -39.78 12.23
CA GLY A 435 7.09 -38.48 11.58
C GLY A 435 7.64 -37.37 12.50
N LYS A 436 7.90 -36.19 11.93
CA LYS A 436 8.60 -35.06 12.59
C LYS A 436 7.75 -34.25 13.60
N ALA A 437 6.54 -34.68 13.94
CA ALA A 437 5.77 -34.08 15.03
C ALA A 437 4.74 -35.09 15.54
N THR A 438 4.59 -35.23 16.86
CA THR A 438 3.35 -35.81 17.42
C THR A 438 2.19 -34.85 17.14
N ASP A 439 0.94 -35.34 17.06
CA ASP A 439 -0.25 -34.52 16.83
C ASP A 439 -0.33 -33.30 17.76
N VAL A 440 0.20 -33.43 18.98
CA VAL A 440 0.29 -32.37 19.99
C VAL A 440 1.28 -31.27 19.59
N VAL A 441 2.48 -31.62 19.11
CA VAL A 441 3.50 -30.67 18.65
C VAL A 441 2.98 -29.89 17.45
N ALA A 442 2.31 -30.58 16.52
CA ALA A 442 1.65 -29.97 15.38
C ALA A 442 0.59 -28.95 15.84
N ALA A 443 -0.34 -29.36 16.71
CA ALA A 443 -1.40 -28.49 17.23
C ALA A 443 -0.84 -27.24 17.92
N MET A 444 0.22 -27.39 18.71
CA MET A 444 0.89 -26.27 19.37
C MET A 444 1.57 -25.33 18.36
N HIS A 445 2.27 -25.88 17.36
CA HIS A 445 2.84 -25.08 16.26
C HIS A 445 1.75 -24.25 15.56
N PHE A 446 0.62 -24.85 15.20
CA PHE A 446 -0.52 -24.16 14.58
C PHE A 446 -1.12 -23.09 15.48
N LEU A 447 -1.28 -23.34 16.78
CA LEU A 447 -1.80 -22.36 17.74
C LEU A 447 -0.94 -21.09 17.76
N PHE A 448 0.38 -21.23 17.75
CA PHE A 448 1.27 -20.07 17.74
C PHE A 448 1.34 -19.38 16.38
N ILE A 449 1.19 -20.10 15.26
CA ILE A 449 1.01 -19.48 13.94
C ILE A 449 -0.31 -18.70 13.87
N ALA A 450 -1.38 -19.21 14.49
CA ALA A 450 -2.66 -18.51 14.61
C ALA A 450 -2.51 -17.24 15.47
N ALA A 451 -1.80 -17.32 16.60
CA ALA A 451 -1.51 -16.16 17.45
C ALA A 451 -0.68 -15.09 16.71
N PHE A 452 0.35 -15.50 15.97
CA PHE A 452 1.12 -14.62 15.08
C PHE A 452 0.20 -13.90 14.08
N THR A 453 -0.64 -14.67 13.39
CA THR A 453 -1.58 -14.15 12.38
C THR A 453 -2.57 -13.18 12.98
N THR A 454 -3.06 -13.44 14.20
CA THR A 454 -3.96 -12.53 14.92
C THR A 454 -3.27 -11.23 15.29
N ALA A 455 -2.06 -11.29 15.84
CA ALA A 455 -1.29 -10.09 16.17
C ALA A 455 -0.99 -9.24 14.92
N TYR A 456 -0.61 -9.89 13.82
CA TYR A 456 -0.43 -9.24 12.52
C TYR A 456 -1.73 -8.57 12.03
N SER A 457 -2.83 -9.31 12.01
CA SER A 457 -4.11 -8.85 11.44
C SER A 457 -4.70 -7.65 12.19
N ILE A 458 -4.57 -7.64 13.52
CA ILE A 458 -5.12 -6.59 14.37
C ILE A 458 -4.27 -5.31 14.32
N GLY A 459 -2.94 -5.45 14.33
CA GLY A 459 -2.02 -4.32 14.41
C GLY A 459 -1.37 -3.96 13.08
N GLU A 460 -0.32 -4.67 12.70
CA GLU A 460 0.54 -4.30 11.58
C GLU A 460 -0.16 -4.31 10.21
N GLY A 461 -1.00 -5.32 9.97
CA GLY A 461 -1.74 -5.50 8.73
C GLY A 461 -2.62 -4.29 8.37
N THR A 462 -3.21 -3.65 9.38
CA THR A 462 -4.16 -2.53 9.21
C THR A 462 -3.50 -1.19 9.51
N GLY A 463 -2.54 -1.18 10.44
CA GLY A 463 -1.77 -0.01 10.84
C GLY A 463 -0.95 0.57 9.70
N GLY A 464 -0.33 -0.26 8.85
CA GLY A 464 0.52 0.22 7.77
C GLY A 464 -0.17 1.19 6.79
N VAL A 465 -1.39 0.85 6.37
CA VAL A 465 -2.17 1.61 5.38
C VAL A 465 -2.70 2.90 5.99
N CYS A 466 -3.21 2.80 7.23
CA CYS A 466 -3.69 3.93 8.00
C CYS A 466 -2.57 4.92 8.33
N TYR A 467 -1.36 4.44 8.63
CA TYR A 467 -0.18 5.27 8.80
C TYR A 467 0.24 5.91 7.48
N LEU A 468 0.25 5.21 6.35
CA LEU A 468 0.63 5.81 5.07
C LEU A 468 -0.30 6.96 4.68
N SER A 469 -1.62 6.78 4.84
CA SER A 469 -2.63 7.79 4.52
C SER A 469 -2.75 8.90 5.57
N GLY A 470 -2.36 8.66 6.82
CA GLY A 470 -2.48 9.62 7.92
C GLY A 470 -1.19 10.40 8.25
N SER A 471 -0.01 9.80 8.00
CA SER A 471 1.29 10.38 8.36
C SER A 471 1.76 11.42 7.35
N ILE A 472 1.48 11.20 6.06
CA ILE A 472 1.87 12.12 4.99
C ILE A 472 0.71 13.11 4.84
N PRO A 473 0.89 14.37 5.25
CA PRO A 473 -0.19 15.34 5.17
C PRO A 473 -0.48 15.65 3.70
N ALA A 474 -1.58 15.13 3.18
CA ALA A 474 -2.57 16.03 2.59
C ALA A 474 -3.17 16.75 3.80
N ARG A 475 -2.81 18.00 4.07
CA ARG A 475 -3.21 18.65 5.34
C ARG A 475 -4.76 18.66 5.41
N GLN A 476 -5.30 17.95 6.39
CA GLN A 476 -6.72 17.88 6.71
C GLN A 476 -7.14 19.02 7.63
#